data_AF-A0A6I1JJR4-F1
#
_entry.id   AF-A0A6I1JJR4-F1
#
_cell.length_a   1.000
_cell.length_b   1.000
_cell.length_c   1.000
_cell.angle_alpha   90.00
_cell.angle_beta   90.00
_cell.angle_gamma   90.00
#
_symmetry.space_group_name_H-M   'P 1'
#
loop_
_entity.id
_entity.type
_entity.pdbx_description
1 polymer ?
#
loop_
_entity_poly.entity_id
_entity_poly.type
_entity_poly.pdbx_seq_one_letter_code
_entity_poly.pdbx_strand_id
1 'polypeptide(L)'
;MELPKTYPAWVFDDSPIADPLGYGERAVNFILNLRHPRSHLPGKGFAGRQAFRRDHLLGFADAGDGGAIGLDGTRIVKTVFLMMPRGNRKTALGAALALLHTIGPEREIAGQVVCAAADQKQARIAFEEASNLIRQDARLERVAEVASYRNRITNRQNAAWLEAISADGATQHGRTPAFVLADELHAWKKRDLWEALKTGLVKTAGALNVIITTAGRGHENIAFEQYDYARRVA
;
A
#
# COMPACT_ATOMS: atom_id res chain seq x y z
N MET A 1 -7.84 -29.93 12.07
CA MET A 1 -6.79 -29.03 11.55
C MET A 1 -7.12 -27.67 12.12
N GLU A 2 -6.30 -27.14 13.02
CA GLU A 2 -6.51 -25.78 13.57
C GLU A 2 -6.43 -24.77 12.43
N LEU A 3 -7.37 -23.81 12.42
CA LEU A 3 -7.29 -22.68 11.51
C LEU A 3 -6.05 -21.86 11.88
N PRO A 4 -5.24 -21.40 10.91
CA PRO A 4 -4.12 -20.53 11.20
C PRO A 4 -4.63 -19.30 11.96
N LYS A 5 -3.99 -18.98 13.09
CA LYS A 5 -4.23 -17.71 13.80
C LYS A 5 -3.91 -16.57 12.83
N THR A 6 -4.83 -15.61 12.73
CA THR A 6 -4.64 -14.36 11.97
C THR A 6 -4.00 -13.26 12.83
N TYR A 7 -3.85 -13.53 14.13
CA TYR A 7 -3.29 -12.58 15.08
C TYR A 7 -1.78 -12.46 14.88
N PRO A 8 -1.26 -11.28 14.52
CA PRO A 8 0.13 -11.12 14.11
C PRO A 8 1.06 -11.05 15.34
N ALA A 9 1.29 -12.18 16.00
CA ALA A 9 2.12 -12.27 17.22
C ALA A 9 3.52 -11.68 17.00
N TRP A 10 4.07 -11.88 15.80
CA TRP A 10 5.34 -11.32 15.30
C TRP A 10 5.46 -9.79 15.38
N VAL A 11 4.35 -9.05 15.48
CA VAL A 11 4.36 -7.59 15.72
C VAL A 11 4.89 -7.26 17.12
N PHE A 12 4.70 -8.15 18.08
CA PHE A 12 4.96 -7.90 19.50
C PHE A 12 6.14 -8.69 20.07
N ASP A 13 6.46 -9.85 19.48
CA ASP A 13 7.46 -10.79 20.02
C ASP A 13 8.69 -11.00 19.13
N ASP A 14 8.78 -10.28 18.01
CA ASP A 14 9.86 -10.38 17.03
C ASP A 14 10.03 -11.80 16.44
N SER A 15 9.00 -12.65 16.53
CA SER A 15 9.03 -13.97 15.92
C SER A 15 9.17 -13.89 14.40
N PRO A 16 9.93 -14.82 13.79
CA PRO A 16 10.15 -14.81 12.36
C PRO A 16 8.85 -15.09 11.61
N ILE A 17 8.52 -14.25 10.63
CA ILE A 17 7.45 -14.51 9.67
C ILE A 17 8.00 -15.50 8.64
N ALA A 18 7.36 -16.65 8.48
CA ALA A 18 7.75 -17.59 7.45
C ALA A 18 7.52 -16.96 6.06
N ASP A 19 8.49 -17.13 5.17
CA ASP A 19 8.43 -16.68 3.78
C ASP A 19 9.04 -17.78 2.90
N PRO A 20 8.32 -18.91 2.72
CA PRO A 20 8.86 -20.09 2.05
C PRO A 20 9.10 -19.84 0.56
N LEU A 21 8.48 -18.81 -0.03
CA LEU A 21 8.61 -18.46 -1.44
C LEU A 21 9.55 -17.27 -1.69
N GLY A 22 10.01 -16.60 -0.63
CA GLY A 22 10.87 -15.42 -0.69
C GLY A 22 10.15 -14.16 -1.18
N TYR A 23 8.81 -14.10 -1.13
CA TYR A 23 8.02 -13.02 -1.72
C TYR A 23 8.04 -11.81 -0.79
N GLY A 24 7.75 -12.05 0.49
CA GLY A 24 7.90 -11.05 1.54
C GLY A 24 9.27 -10.41 1.56
N GLU A 25 10.33 -11.21 1.54
CA GLU A 25 11.71 -10.76 1.60
C GLU A 25 12.09 -9.91 0.38
N ARG A 26 11.63 -10.27 -0.82
CA ARG A 26 11.86 -9.45 -2.02
C ARG A 26 11.14 -8.11 -1.93
N ALA A 27 9.91 -8.09 -1.43
CA ALA A 27 9.14 -6.86 -1.25
C ALA A 27 9.80 -5.92 -0.23
N VAL A 28 10.23 -6.47 0.91
CA VAL A 28 10.97 -5.73 1.93
C VAL A 28 12.27 -5.18 1.38
N ASN A 29 13.06 -6.01 0.69
CA ASN A 29 14.32 -5.56 0.09
C ASN A 29 14.11 -4.49 -0.96
N PHE A 30 13.04 -4.54 -1.75
CA PHE A 30 12.69 -3.45 -2.67
C PHE A 30 12.48 -2.13 -1.90
N ILE A 31 11.63 -2.14 -0.86
CA ILE A 31 11.30 -0.94 -0.08
C ILE A 31 12.52 -0.38 0.66
N LEU A 32 13.32 -1.24 1.30
CA LEU A 32 14.50 -0.83 2.07
C LEU A 32 15.61 -0.24 1.20
N ASN A 33 15.68 -0.66 -0.07
CA ASN A 33 16.64 -0.12 -1.04
C ASN A 33 16.20 1.21 -1.69
N LEU A 34 14.96 1.66 -1.45
CA LEU A 34 14.52 2.98 -1.90
C LEU A 34 15.30 4.08 -1.17
N ARG A 35 15.41 5.22 -1.84
CA ARG A 35 16.02 6.44 -1.29
C ARG A 35 15.01 7.55 -1.28
N HIS A 36 15.03 8.35 -0.23
CA HIS A 36 14.11 9.46 -0.03
C HIS A 36 14.87 10.78 0.14
N PRO A 37 14.54 11.83 -0.62
CA PRO A 37 15.32 13.08 -0.64
C PRO A 37 15.38 13.76 0.74
N ARG A 38 14.28 13.69 1.51
CA ARG A 38 14.19 14.24 2.87
C ARG A 38 14.72 13.29 3.97
N SER A 39 15.37 12.19 3.61
CA SER A 39 16.00 11.31 4.59
C SER A 39 17.31 11.92 5.11
N HIS A 40 17.57 11.73 6.40
CA HIS A 40 18.83 12.07 7.08
C HIS A 40 19.75 10.86 7.27
N LEU A 41 19.33 9.68 6.81
CA LEU A 41 20.15 8.47 6.91
C LEU A 41 21.31 8.49 5.90
N PRO A 42 22.40 7.72 6.16
CA PRO A 42 23.44 7.46 5.18
C PRO A 42 22.84 7.00 3.84
N GLY A 43 23.34 7.55 2.73
CA GLY A 43 22.85 7.22 1.39
C GLY A 43 21.39 7.60 1.11
N LYS A 44 20.77 8.44 1.95
CA LYS A 44 19.36 8.86 1.84
C LYS A 44 18.35 7.71 1.95
N GLY A 45 18.67 6.65 2.70
CA GLY A 45 17.79 5.47 2.85
C GLY A 45 16.35 5.80 3.26
N PHE A 46 15.38 5.07 2.71
CA PHE A 46 13.95 5.31 2.86
C PHE A 46 13.42 5.07 4.28
N ALA A 47 13.85 3.97 4.93
CA ALA A 47 13.38 3.60 6.25
C ALA A 47 14.37 4.04 7.33
N GLY A 48 14.01 5.07 8.11
CA GLY A 48 14.55 5.23 9.45
C GLY A 48 14.29 3.93 10.23
N ARG A 49 15.32 3.34 10.86
CA ARG A 49 15.26 2.08 11.64
C ARG A 49 14.11 1.97 12.67
N GLN A 50 13.32 3.02 12.88
CA GLN A 50 12.29 3.12 13.92
C GLN A 50 10.83 3.19 13.42
N ALA A 51 10.53 3.59 12.18
CA ALA A 51 9.14 3.81 11.76
C ALA A 51 8.49 2.57 11.12
N PHE A 52 9.27 1.75 10.41
CA PHE A 52 8.79 0.57 9.69
C PHE A 52 9.78 -0.57 9.94
N ARG A 53 9.50 -1.36 10.97
CA ARG A 53 10.21 -2.62 11.23
C ARG A 53 10.08 -3.51 9.99
N ARG A 54 11.14 -4.27 9.70
CA ARG A 54 11.19 -5.29 8.63
C ARG A 54 9.94 -6.19 8.68
N ASP A 55 9.53 -6.55 9.88
CA ASP A 55 8.44 -7.48 10.15
C ASP A 55 7.08 -6.88 9.77
N HIS A 56 6.87 -5.57 9.99
CA HIS A 56 5.67 -4.87 9.52
C HIS A 56 5.58 -4.87 7.98
N LEU A 57 6.72 -4.72 7.29
CA LEU A 57 6.77 -4.75 5.82
C LEU A 57 6.54 -6.16 5.27
N LEU A 58 7.04 -7.19 5.96
CA LEU A 58 6.77 -8.59 5.66
C LEU A 58 5.28 -8.91 5.82
N GLY A 59 4.62 -8.41 6.86
CA GLY A 59 3.17 -8.54 7.00
C GLY A 59 2.38 -7.90 5.85
N PHE A 60 2.81 -6.75 5.31
CA PHE A 60 2.13 -6.15 4.15
C PHE A 60 2.35 -6.93 2.85
N ALA A 61 3.48 -7.63 2.76
CA ALA A 61 3.86 -8.43 1.62
C ALA A 61 3.40 -9.89 1.69
N ASP A 62 2.96 -10.38 2.87
CA ASP A 62 2.71 -11.82 3.05
C ASP A 62 1.73 -12.21 4.19
N ALA A 63 1.00 -11.28 4.82
CA ALA A 63 0.38 -11.58 6.12
C ALA A 63 -0.54 -12.81 6.16
N GLY A 64 0.01 -13.80 6.84
CA GLY A 64 -0.54 -15.03 7.43
C GLY A 64 0.67 -15.76 8.00
N ASP A 65 0.58 -16.28 9.23
CA ASP A 65 1.68 -16.90 10.00
C ASP A 65 2.26 -18.16 9.32
N GLY A 66 2.98 -17.99 8.20
CA GLY A 66 3.36 -19.09 7.32
C GLY A 66 3.84 -18.72 5.92
N GLY A 67 3.79 -17.46 5.50
CA GLY A 67 4.04 -17.08 4.10
C GLY A 67 3.04 -17.76 3.18
N ALA A 68 1.79 -17.79 3.65
CA ALA A 68 0.74 -18.52 3.01
C ALA A 68 0.17 -17.64 1.91
N ILE A 69 0.77 -17.78 0.74
CA ILE A 69 -0.04 -17.96 -0.45
C ILE A 69 -1.15 -18.96 -0.11
N GLY A 70 -2.42 -18.54 -0.29
CA GLY A 70 -3.56 -19.43 -0.22
C GLY A 70 -3.35 -20.62 -1.14
N LEU A 71 -4.11 -21.70 -0.94
CA LEU A 71 -4.01 -22.90 -1.79
C LEU A 71 -4.13 -22.58 -3.31
N ASP A 72 -4.71 -21.43 -3.63
CA ASP A 72 -4.95 -20.90 -4.97
C ASP A 72 -3.80 -20.05 -5.55
N GLY A 73 -2.67 -19.87 -4.86
CA GLY A 73 -1.58 -19.04 -5.37
C GLY A 73 -1.63 -17.57 -4.94
N THR A 74 -2.64 -17.14 -4.16
CA THR A 74 -2.89 -15.72 -3.87
C THR A 74 -2.65 -15.31 -2.43
N ARG A 75 -2.42 -14.01 -2.19
CA ARG A 75 -2.25 -13.43 -0.84
C ARG A 75 -3.49 -13.68 0.04
N ILE A 76 -3.27 -14.14 1.28
CA ILE A 76 -4.34 -14.33 2.29
C ILE A 76 -4.88 -12.98 2.80
N VAL A 77 -4.00 -12.09 3.27
CA VAL A 77 -4.41 -10.76 3.74
C VAL A 77 -4.57 -9.79 2.58
N LYS A 78 -5.81 -9.48 2.23
CA LYS A 78 -6.17 -8.56 1.15
C LYS A 78 -6.45 -7.14 1.62
N THR A 79 -6.47 -6.91 2.94
CA THR A 79 -6.68 -5.58 3.51
C THR A 79 -5.79 -5.36 4.72
N VAL A 80 -5.04 -4.28 4.67
CA VAL A 80 -4.14 -3.79 5.71
C VAL A 80 -4.71 -2.50 6.27
N PHE A 81 -4.93 -2.43 7.58
CA PHE A 81 -5.39 -1.23 8.25
C PHE A 81 -4.30 -0.66 9.15
N LEU A 82 -3.81 0.55 8.83
CA LEU A 82 -2.73 1.23 9.55
C LEU A 82 -3.23 2.53 10.15
N MET A 83 -3.45 2.50 11.46
CA MET A 83 -3.71 3.71 12.24
C MET A 83 -2.43 4.21 12.90
N MET A 84 -1.92 5.34 12.43
CA MET A 84 -0.67 5.94 12.93
C MET A 84 -0.86 7.43 13.26
N PRO A 85 -0.15 7.98 14.26
CA PRO A 85 -0.19 9.40 14.57
C PRO A 85 0.39 10.25 13.42
N ARG A 86 0.06 11.55 13.43
CA ARG A 86 0.62 12.52 12.48
C ARG A 86 2.14 12.60 12.62
N GLY A 87 2.83 12.89 11.51
CA GLY A 87 4.29 13.01 11.48
C GLY A 87 5.07 11.70 11.26
N ASN A 88 4.40 10.53 11.28
CA ASN A 88 5.10 9.24 11.18
C ASN A 88 5.46 8.79 9.73
N ARG A 89 5.56 9.72 8.78
CA ARG A 89 5.87 9.43 7.35
C ARG A 89 5.01 8.33 6.70
N LYS A 90 3.76 8.17 7.15
CA LYS A 90 2.83 7.13 6.69
C LYS A 90 2.53 7.20 5.19
N THR A 91 2.36 8.40 4.63
CA THR A 91 2.16 8.59 3.19
C THR A 91 3.39 8.19 2.37
N ALA A 92 4.60 8.36 2.92
CA ALA A 92 5.81 7.89 2.26
C ALA A 92 5.82 6.35 2.19
N LEU A 93 5.46 5.65 3.28
CA LEU A 93 5.26 4.19 3.25
C LEU A 93 4.23 3.78 2.20
N GLY A 94 3.07 4.45 2.18
CA GLY A 94 2.03 4.19 1.18
C GLY A 94 2.56 4.34 -0.25
N ALA A 95 3.37 5.37 -0.51
CA ALA A 95 4.00 5.58 -1.81
C ALA A 95 5.01 4.47 -2.17
N ALA A 96 5.80 3.98 -1.21
CA ALA A 96 6.71 2.86 -1.44
C ALA A 96 5.97 1.54 -1.73
N LEU A 97 4.88 1.26 -1.00
CA LEU A 97 4.00 0.11 -1.27
C LEU A 97 3.32 0.23 -2.64
N ALA A 98 2.93 1.43 -3.05
CA ALA A 98 2.39 1.67 -4.38
C ALA A 98 3.45 1.42 -5.47
N LEU A 99 4.70 1.88 -5.27
CA LEU A 99 5.81 1.59 -6.18
C LEU A 99 6.17 0.11 -6.23
N LEU A 100 6.08 -0.62 -5.11
CA LEU A 100 6.26 -2.07 -5.06
C LEU A 100 5.33 -2.79 -6.06
N HIS A 101 4.09 -2.32 -6.19
CA HIS A 101 3.09 -2.86 -7.13
C HIS A 101 3.13 -2.23 -8.53
N THR A 102 3.89 -1.14 -8.73
CA THR A 102 3.99 -0.47 -10.04
C THR A 102 5.26 -0.85 -10.79
N ILE A 103 6.40 -0.75 -10.11
CA ILE A 103 7.73 -0.99 -10.70
C ILE A 103 8.55 -2.04 -9.93
N GLY A 104 8.08 -2.43 -8.74
CA GLY A 104 8.70 -3.45 -7.91
C GLY A 104 8.32 -4.89 -8.30
N PRO A 105 8.67 -5.87 -7.44
CA PRO A 105 8.39 -7.28 -7.67
C PRO A 105 6.90 -7.67 -7.66
N GLU A 106 6.01 -6.88 -7.05
CA GLU A 106 4.55 -7.17 -6.98
C GLU A 106 3.76 -6.58 -8.17
N ARG A 107 4.45 -6.19 -9.23
CA ARG A 107 3.82 -5.57 -10.40
C ARG A 107 3.12 -6.60 -11.26
N GLU A 108 1.87 -6.30 -11.64
CA GLU A 108 1.09 -7.08 -12.59
C GLU A 108 1.16 -6.48 -13.99
N ILE A 109 0.99 -7.30 -15.05
CA ILE A 109 0.91 -6.79 -16.43
C ILE A 109 -0.31 -5.87 -16.54
N ALA A 110 -0.09 -4.63 -17.00
CA ALA A 110 -1.09 -3.57 -17.04
C ALA A 110 -1.82 -3.35 -15.69
N GLY A 111 -1.17 -3.71 -14.57
CA GLY A 111 -1.72 -3.61 -13.23
C GLY A 111 -2.08 -2.18 -12.86
N GLN A 112 -3.23 -2.01 -12.21
CA GLN A 112 -3.73 -0.69 -11.79
C GLN A 112 -3.43 -0.47 -10.30
N VAL A 113 -2.65 0.55 -10.00
CA VAL A 113 -2.28 0.98 -8.64
C VAL A 113 -2.93 2.34 -8.40
N VAL A 114 -3.81 2.42 -7.40
CA VAL A 114 -4.63 3.61 -7.17
C VAL A 114 -4.29 4.24 -5.82
N CYS A 115 -3.91 5.51 -5.84
CA CYS A 115 -3.78 6.33 -4.64
C CYS A 115 -5.02 7.20 -4.50
N ALA A 116 -5.75 7.02 -3.40
CA ALA A 116 -6.99 7.71 -3.11
C ALA A 116 -6.92 8.42 -1.76
N ALA A 117 -7.57 9.58 -1.66
CA ALA A 117 -7.70 10.35 -0.45
C ALA A 117 -9.03 11.12 -0.46
N ALA A 118 -9.29 11.91 0.58
CA ALA A 118 -10.53 12.70 0.71
C ALA A 118 -10.73 13.72 -0.44
N ASP A 119 -9.64 14.18 -1.05
CA ASP A 119 -9.66 15.01 -2.25
C ASP A 119 -8.42 14.73 -3.13
N GLN A 120 -8.47 15.20 -4.39
CA GLN A 120 -7.41 14.94 -5.37
C GLN A 120 -6.06 15.57 -4.98
N LYS A 121 -6.06 16.73 -4.31
CA LYS A 121 -4.82 17.38 -3.87
C LYS A 121 -4.13 16.54 -2.81
N GLN A 122 -4.90 15.94 -1.89
CA GLN A 122 -4.36 14.99 -0.91
C GLN A 122 -3.86 13.70 -1.57
N ALA A 123 -4.62 13.12 -2.51
CA ALA A 123 -4.20 11.90 -3.21
C ALA A 123 -2.88 12.13 -3.99
N ARG A 124 -2.72 13.33 -4.56
CA ARG A 124 -1.51 13.74 -5.28
C ARG A 124 -0.26 13.73 -4.38
N ILE A 125 -0.38 13.89 -3.06
CA ILE A 125 0.77 13.82 -2.15
C ILE A 125 1.45 12.45 -2.25
N ALA A 126 0.69 11.35 -2.23
CA ALA A 126 1.27 10.00 -2.38
C ALA A 126 1.94 9.80 -3.75
N PHE A 127 1.36 10.35 -4.83
CA PHE A 127 1.97 10.35 -6.16
C PHE A 127 3.28 11.15 -6.20
N GLU A 128 3.33 12.32 -5.55
CA GLU A 128 4.53 13.14 -5.49
C GLU A 128 5.64 12.48 -4.66
N GLU A 129 5.29 11.85 -3.54
CA GLU A 129 6.23 11.02 -2.77
C GLU A 129 6.80 9.89 -3.66
N ALA A 130 5.96 9.13 -4.36
CA ALA A 130 6.40 8.07 -5.26
C ALA A 130 7.32 8.60 -6.37
N SER A 131 6.95 9.72 -6.99
CA SER A 131 7.76 10.40 -8.01
C SER A 131 9.12 10.83 -7.46
N ASN A 132 9.16 11.33 -6.23
CA ASN A 132 10.40 11.73 -5.57
C ASN A 132 11.30 10.53 -5.27
N LEU A 133 10.75 9.39 -4.86
CA LEU A 133 11.50 8.15 -4.67
C LEU A 133 12.15 7.67 -5.97
N ILE A 134 11.41 7.71 -7.08
CA ILE A 134 11.94 7.34 -8.41
C ILE A 134 13.13 8.22 -8.80
N ARG A 135 13.01 9.55 -8.63
CA ARG A 135 14.08 10.51 -8.97
C ARG A 135 15.37 10.34 -8.16
N GLN A 136 15.34 9.59 -7.06
CA GLN A 136 16.55 9.29 -6.28
C GLN A 136 17.36 8.10 -6.83
N ASP A 137 16.86 7.39 -7.85
CA ASP A 137 17.52 6.22 -8.42
C ASP A 137 17.35 6.16 -9.95
N ALA A 138 18.45 6.37 -10.68
CA ALA A 138 18.49 6.33 -12.14
C ALA A 138 18.06 4.98 -12.74
N ARG A 139 18.06 3.88 -11.97
CA ARG A 139 17.47 2.60 -12.43
C ARG A 139 15.95 2.68 -12.46
N LEU A 140 15.33 3.32 -11.47
CA LEU A 140 13.89 3.50 -11.40
C LEU A 140 13.41 4.49 -12.46
N GLU A 141 14.14 5.59 -12.69
CA GLU A 141 13.81 6.56 -13.74
C GLU A 141 13.79 5.93 -15.14
N ARG A 142 14.66 4.95 -15.40
CA ARG A 142 14.70 4.22 -16.69
C ARG A 142 13.46 3.37 -16.92
N VAL A 143 12.88 2.79 -15.88
CA VAL A 143 11.69 1.92 -16.00
C VAL A 143 10.37 2.64 -15.77
N ALA A 144 10.39 3.83 -15.14
CA ALA A 144 9.19 4.59 -14.80
C ALA A 144 9.04 5.87 -15.63
N GLU A 145 7.88 6.04 -16.27
CA GLU A 145 7.45 7.28 -16.89
C GLU A 145 6.57 8.07 -15.93
N VAL A 146 7.04 9.25 -15.49
CA VAL A 146 6.28 10.12 -14.59
C VAL A 146 5.56 11.20 -15.39
N ALA A 147 4.23 11.11 -15.48
CA ALA A 147 3.35 12.06 -16.14
C ALA A 147 2.62 12.92 -15.10
N SER A 148 3.30 13.97 -14.59
CA SER A 148 2.77 14.86 -13.53
C SER A 148 1.42 15.49 -13.87
N TYR A 149 1.19 15.84 -15.15
CA TYR A 149 -0.07 16.43 -15.61
C TYR A 149 -1.27 15.48 -15.52
N ARG A 150 -1.02 14.16 -15.45
CA ARG A 150 -2.03 13.11 -15.24
C ARG A 150 -2.02 12.55 -13.82
N ASN A 151 -1.12 13.02 -12.94
CA ASN A 151 -0.81 12.39 -11.65
C ASN A 151 -0.57 10.88 -11.78
N ARG A 152 0.15 10.47 -12.84
CA ARG A 152 0.34 9.06 -13.21
C ARG A 152 1.81 8.70 -13.36
N ILE A 153 2.17 7.51 -12.89
CA ILE A 153 3.47 6.86 -13.13
C ILE A 153 3.19 5.57 -13.90
N THR A 154 3.84 5.36 -15.04
CA THR A 154 3.68 4.14 -15.85
C THR A 154 4.98 3.37 -15.91
N ASN A 155 4.93 2.07 -15.68
CA ASN A 155 6.05 1.17 -15.91
C ASN A 155 6.17 0.88 -17.42
N ARG A 156 7.32 1.25 -17.98
CA ARG A 156 7.61 1.09 -19.42
C ARG A 156 7.70 -0.36 -19.88
N GLN A 157 7.94 -1.30 -18.97
CA GLN A 157 8.21 -2.70 -19.31
C GLN A 157 6.93 -3.55 -19.40
N ASN A 158 5.93 -3.26 -18.57
CA ASN A 158 4.72 -4.10 -18.47
C ASN A 158 3.41 -3.31 -18.45
N ALA A 159 3.47 -1.99 -18.66
CA ALA A 159 2.33 -1.07 -18.66
C ALA A 159 1.55 -0.97 -17.33
N ALA A 160 2.08 -1.52 -16.21
CA ALA A 160 1.51 -1.24 -14.89
C ALA A 160 1.56 0.26 -14.60
N TRP A 161 0.59 0.79 -13.86
CA TRP A 161 0.56 2.22 -13.57
C TRP A 161 0.04 2.53 -12.17
N LEU A 162 0.58 3.60 -11.61
CA LEU A 162 0.12 4.28 -10.41
C LEU A 162 -0.59 5.56 -10.81
N GLU A 163 -1.78 5.81 -10.26
CA GLU A 163 -2.49 7.07 -10.45
C GLU A 163 -3.11 7.59 -9.15
N ALA A 164 -2.93 8.89 -8.90
CA ALA A 164 -3.70 9.57 -7.86
C ALA A 164 -5.05 10.04 -8.41
N ILE A 165 -6.14 9.54 -7.83
CA ILE A 165 -7.50 9.81 -8.29
C ILE A 165 -8.24 10.78 -7.37
N SER A 166 -9.24 11.47 -7.93
CA SER A 166 -10.15 12.32 -7.17
C SER A 166 -11.30 11.52 -6.55
N ALA A 167 -12.02 12.16 -5.61
CA ALA A 167 -13.15 11.58 -4.90
C ALA A 167 -14.45 11.44 -5.71
N ASP A 168 -14.47 11.76 -7.02
CA ASP A 168 -15.66 11.59 -7.86
C ASP A 168 -15.87 10.12 -8.22
N GLY A 169 -16.58 9.41 -7.34
CA GLY A 169 -16.81 7.97 -7.38
C GLY A 169 -17.47 7.45 -8.67
N ALA A 170 -18.27 8.27 -9.36
CA ALA A 170 -18.97 7.88 -10.58
C ALA A 170 -18.02 7.40 -11.71
N THR A 171 -16.80 7.94 -11.77
CA THR A 171 -15.81 7.59 -12.80
C THR A 171 -14.98 6.35 -12.45
N GLN A 172 -15.19 5.75 -11.27
CA GLN A 172 -14.31 4.72 -10.72
C GLN A 172 -14.92 3.31 -10.71
N HIS A 173 -16.23 3.16 -10.97
CA HIS A 173 -16.96 1.88 -10.92
C HIS A 173 -16.55 0.82 -11.99
N GLY A 174 -15.62 1.14 -12.89
CA GLY A 174 -15.08 0.21 -13.90
C GLY A 174 -13.67 -0.30 -13.62
N ARG A 175 -12.97 0.19 -12.58
CA ARG A 175 -11.57 -0.15 -12.35
C ARG A 175 -11.40 -1.54 -11.73
N THR A 176 -10.23 -2.13 -12.00
CA THR A 176 -9.80 -3.44 -11.48
C THR A 176 -8.42 -3.29 -10.82
N PRO A 177 -8.32 -2.51 -9.72
CA PRO A 177 -7.06 -2.28 -9.04
C PRO A 177 -6.42 -3.58 -8.55
N ALA A 178 -5.12 -3.73 -8.80
CA ALA A 178 -4.27 -4.70 -8.12
C ALA A 178 -3.82 -4.16 -6.75
N PHE A 179 -3.78 -2.83 -6.60
CA PHE A 179 -3.44 -2.18 -5.34
C PHE A 179 -4.25 -0.90 -5.15
N VAL A 180 -4.72 -0.67 -3.93
CA VAL A 180 -5.33 0.60 -3.51
C VAL A 180 -4.61 1.10 -2.25
N LEU A 181 -4.17 2.36 -2.28
CA LEU A 181 -3.83 3.12 -1.08
C LEU A 181 -4.99 4.08 -0.78
N ALA A 182 -5.71 3.83 0.31
CA ALA A 182 -6.69 4.75 0.86
C ALA A 182 -6.06 5.56 2.00
N ASP A 183 -5.51 6.74 1.68
CA ASP A 183 -4.85 7.62 2.65
C ASP A 183 -5.85 8.56 3.33
N GLU A 184 -5.59 8.83 4.60
CA GLU A 184 -6.40 9.62 5.53
C GLU A 184 -7.90 9.27 5.47
N LEU A 185 -8.25 7.98 5.52
CA LEU A 185 -9.63 7.49 5.42
C LEU A 185 -10.60 8.18 6.40
N HIS A 186 -10.12 8.60 7.57
CA HIS A 186 -10.92 9.35 8.55
C HIS A 186 -11.46 10.69 8.02
N ALA A 187 -10.86 11.26 6.98
CA ALA A 187 -11.26 12.52 6.38
C ALA A 187 -12.26 12.35 5.22
N TRP A 188 -12.56 11.11 4.81
CA TRP A 188 -13.45 10.83 3.68
C TRP A 188 -14.90 11.04 4.10
N LYS A 189 -15.59 11.97 3.42
CA LYS A 189 -16.99 12.33 3.74
C LYS A 189 -18.02 11.47 3.00
N LYS A 190 -17.71 11.05 1.77
CA LYS A 190 -18.60 10.26 0.91
C LYS A 190 -18.10 8.82 0.81
N ARG A 191 -19.03 7.86 0.67
CA ARG A 191 -18.73 6.42 0.58
C ARG A 191 -18.53 5.93 -0.85
N ASP A 192 -19.05 6.65 -1.83
CA ASP A 192 -19.07 6.22 -3.24
C ASP A 192 -17.70 5.77 -3.75
N LEU A 193 -16.65 6.56 -3.50
CA LEU A 193 -15.28 6.21 -3.89
C LEU A 193 -14.78 4.97 -3.15
N TRP A 194 -15.03 4.88 -1.84
CA TRP A 194 -14.62 3.74 -1.03
C TRP A 194 -15.26 2.44 -1.51
N GLU A 195 -16.57 2.47 -1.78
CA GLU A 195 -17.33 1.33 -2.27
C GLU A 195 -16.93 0.93 -3.69
N ALA A 196 -16.68 1.90 -4.57
CA ALA A 196 -16.18 1.65 -5.92
C ALA A 196 -14.81 0.94 -5.89
N LEU A 197 -13.87 1.42 -5.06
CA LEU A 197 -12.55 0.83 -4.92
C LEU A 197 -12.61 -0.56 -4.30
N LYS A 198 -13.39 -0.75 -3.22
CA LYS A 198 -13.57 -2.05 -2.57
C LYS A 198 -14.14 -3.09 -3.52
N THR A 199 -15.15 -2.71 -4.32
CA THR A 199 -15.75 -3.59 -5.32
C THR A 199 -14.79 -3.90 -6.46
N GLY A 200 -13.97 -2.92 -6.88
CA GLY A 200 -12.93 -3.11 -7.90
C GLY A 200 -11.85 -4.10 -7.48
N LEU A 201 -11.39 -4.03 -6.22
CA LEU A 201 -10.37 -4.93 -5.67
C LEU A 201 -10.78 -6.41 -5.72
N VAL A 202 -12.07 -6.71 -5.54
CA VAL A 202 -12.58 -8.11 -5.59
C VAL A 202 -12.37 -8.75 -6.98
N LYS A 203 -12.26 -7.94 -8.03
CA LYS A 203 -12.11 -8.42 -9.41
C LYS A 203 -10.69 -8.86 -9.75
N THR A 204 -9.70 -8.51 -8.92
CA THR A 204 -8.30 -8.81 -9.16
C THR A 204 -7.80 -9.79 -8.10
N ALA A 205 -7.39 -10.98 -8.52
CA ALA A 205 -6.83 -11.98 -7.62
C ALA A 205 -5.55 -11.45 -6.94
N GLY A 206 -5.40 -11.69 -5.63
CA GLY A 206 -4.25 -11.21 -4.86
C GLY A 206 -4.20 -9.69 -4.61
N ALA A 207 -5.23 -8.93 -5.00
CA ALA A 207 -5.22 -7.48 -4.84
C ALA A 207 -5.12 -7.04 -3.37
N LEU A 208 -4.40 -5.94 -3.14
CA LEU A 208 -4.12 -5.43 -1.81
C LEU A 208 -4.76 -4.06 -1.59
N ASN A 209 -5.53 -3.94 -0.52
CA ASN A 209 -6.04 -2.68 -0.01
C ASN A 209 -5.22 -2.23 1.19
N VAL A 210 -4.56 -1.09 1.10
CA VAL A 210 -3.82 -0.48 2.21
C VAL A 210 -4.55 0.77 2.66
N ILE A 211 -5.08 0.72 3.86
CA ILE A 211 -5.75 1.84 4.51
C ILE A 211 -4.75 2.48 5.46
N ILE A 212 -4.44 3.76 5.24
CA ILE A 212 -3.59 4.55 6.12
C ILE A 212 -4.43 5.68 6.69
N THR A 213 -4.47 5.84 8.00
CA THR A 213 -5.23 6.92 8.62
C THR A 213 -4.66 7.35 9.96
N THR A 214 -4.93 8.58 10.37
CA THR A 214 -4.86 8.97 11.79
C THR A 214 -6.20 8.73 12.49
N ALA A 215 -6.22 8.83 13.82
CA ALA A 215 -7.46 8.81 14.58
C ALA A 215 -8.37 9.98 14.15
N GLY A 216 -9.60 9.67 13.75
CA GLY A 216 -10.64 10.66 13.43
C GLY A 216 -11.47 11.07 14.65
N ARG A 217 -12.44 11.97 14.44
CA ARG A 217 -13.46 12.28 15.46
C ARG A 217 -14.74 11.47 15.19
N GLY A 218 -15.33 10.96 16.26
CA GLY A 218 -16.59 10.21 16.22
C GLY A 218 -16.44 8.79 15.67
N HIS A 219 -17.53 8.03 15.75
CA HIS A 219 -17.60 6.63 15.34
C HIS A 219 -18.43 6.43 14.05
N GLU A 220 -19.05 7.49 13.54
CA GLU A 220 -19.92 7.46 12.36
C GLU A 220 -19.15 7.77 11.06
N ASN A 221 -17.97 7.16 10.89
CA ASN A 221 -17.14 7.37 9.70
C ASN A 221 -16.54 6.06 9.19
N ILE A 222 -16.14 6.06 7.92
CA ILE A 222 -15.61 4.89 7.23
C ILE A 222 -14.38 4.33 7.96
N ALA A 223 -13.50 5.20 8.47
CA ALA A 223 -12.30 4.77 9.18
C ALA A 223 -12.61 4.03 10.48
N PHE A 224 -13.62 4.46 11.25
CA PHE A 224 -14.03 3.75 12.46
C PHE A 224 -14.63 2.38 12.14
N GLU A 225 -15.43 2.27 11.08
CA GLU A 225 -15.94 0.97 10.63
C GLU A 225 -14.82 0.02 10.22
N GLN A 226 -13.82 0.51 9.48
CA GLN A 226 -12.67 -0.30 9.09
C GLN A 226 -11.78 -0.66 10.30
N TYR A 227 -11.63 0.24 11.27
CA TYR A 227 -10.95 -0.03 12.53
C TYR A 227 -11.66 -1.12 13.35
N ASP A 228 -12.97 -0.99 13.54
CA ASP A 228 -13.77 -1.94 14.31
C ASP A 228 -13.82 -3.31 13.63
N TYR A 229 -13.95 -3.34 12.30
CA TYR A 229 -13.82 -4.57 11.52
C TYR A 229 -12.44 -5.21 11.69
N ALA A 230 -11.36 -4.42 11.49
CA ALA A 230 -9.99 -4.91 11.63
C ALA A 230 -9.72 -5.49 13.02
N ARG A 231 -10.27 -4.90 14.09
CA ARG A 231 -10.15 -5.42 15.46
C ARG A 231 -10.94 -6.69 15.71
N ARG A 232 -12.05 -6.92 15.00
CA ARG A 232 -12.88 -8.13 15.15
C ARG A 232 -12.30 -9.34 14.44
N VAL A 233 -11.53 -9.13 13.38
CA VAL A 233 -10.95 -10.20 12.55
C VAL A 233 -9.46 -10.45 12.79
N ALA A 234 -8.81 -9.61 13.60
CA ALA A 234 -7.41 -9.76 14.01
C ALA A 234 -7.26 -10.85 15.08
#